data_AF-C6PPH4-F1
#
_entry.id   AF-C6PPH4-F1
#
_cell.length_a   1.000
_cell.length_b   1.000
_cell.length_c   1.000
_cell.angle_alpha   90.00
_cell.angle_beta   90.00
_cell.angle_gamma   90.00
#
_symmetry.space_group_name_H-M   'P 1'
#
loop_
_entity.id
_entity.type
_entity.pdbx_description
1 polymer ?
#
loop_
_entity_poly.entity_id
_entity_poly.type
_entity_poly.pdbx_seq_one_letter_code
_entity_poly.pdbx_strand_id
1 'polypeptide(L)'
;MIKLKRVDIMSYEKEKYFQQLQEKLEWVKYRLKMLDIIERKLYEMKEIAENASNDIGINERIELNKKVKYLESQVNALDEESRYE
;
A
#
# COMPACT_ATOMS: atom_id res chain seq x y z
N MET A 1 -50.79 -0.60 1.63
CA MET A 1 -49.62 -0.87 2.51
C MET A 1 -48.45 -1.61 1.84
N ILE A 2 -48.65 -2.44 0.80
CA ILE A 2 -47.54 -3.23 0.18
C ILE A 2 -46.54 -2.37 -0.64
N LYS A 3 -47.01 -1.32 -1.34
CA LYS A 3 -46.12 -0.45 -2.14
C LYS A 3 -45.13 0.38 -1.30
N LEU A 4 -45.54 0.85 -0.13
CA LEU A 4 -44.68 1.63 0.79
C LEU A 4 -43.50 0.79 1.28
N LYS A 5 -43.74 -0.44 1.75
CA LYS A 5 -42.66 -1.36 2.18
C LYS A 5 -41.65 -1.68 1.08
N ARG A 6 -42.07 -1.73 -0.19
CA ARG A 6 -41.18 -2.02 -1.32
C ARG A 6 -40.24 -0.86 -1.64
N VAL A 7 -40.70 0.38 -1.48
CA VAL A 7 -39.87 1.59 -1.66
C VAL A 7 -38.83 1.69 -0.54
N ASP A 8 -39.22 1.40 0.70
CA ASP A 8 -38.30 1.42 1.85
C ASP A 8 -37.18 0.38 1.72
N ILE A 9 -37.49 -0.82 1.21
CA ILE A 9 -36.49 -1.88 0.95
C ILE A 9 -35.50 -1.45 -0.14
N MET A 10 -35.98 -0.89 -1.27
CA MET A 10 -35.08 -0.42 -2.33
C MET A 10 -34.20 0.74 -1.87
N SER A 11 -34.70 1.61 -0.98
CA SER A 11 -33.90 2.67 -0.37
C SER A 11 -32.79 2.11 0.52
N TYR A 12 -33.09 1.09 1.32
CA TYR A 12 -32.11 0.42 2.18
C TYR A 12 -31.02 -0.32 1.39
N GLU A 13 -31.39 -1.04 0.33
CA GLU A 13 -30.43 -1.73 -0.52
C GLU A 13 -29.48 -0.76 -1.22
N LYS A 14 -30.01 0.39 -1.69
CA LYS A 14 -29.21 1.45 -2.30
C LYS A 14 -28.23 2.08 -1.30
N GLU A 15 -28.67 2.34 -0.08
CA GLU A 15 -27.80 2.87 0.99
C GLU A 15 -26.67 1.90 1.32
N LYS A 16 -27.00 0.61 1.49
CA LYS A 16 -25.99 -0.44 1.74
C LYS A 16 -24.99 -0.56 0.59
N TYR A 17 -25.45 -0.49 -0.64
CA TYR A 17 -24.57 -0.51 -1.82
C TYR A 17 -23.65 0.71 -1.85
N PHE A 18 -24.17 1.90 -1.52
CA PHE A 18 -23.36 3.11 -1.43
C PHE A 18 -22.28 3.02 -0.35
N GLN A 19 -22.62 2.49 0.83
CA GLN A 19 -21.64 2.25 1.91
C GLN A 19 -20.53 1.29 1.47
N GLN A 20 -20.86 0.18 0.79
CA GLN A 20 -19.86 -0.73 0.24
C GLN A 20 -18.93 -0.09 -0.79
N LEU A 21 -19.46 0.83 -1.61
CA LEU A 21 -18.64 1.59 -2.56
C LEU A 21 -17.73 2.59 -1.85
N GLN A 22 -18.19 3.22 -0.77
CA GLN A 22 -17.37 4.13 0.04
C GLN A 22 -16.24 3.37 0.72
N GLU A 23 -16.51 2.21 1.33
CA GLU A 23 -15.47 1.35 1.94
C GLU A 23 -14.40 0.95 0.91
N LYS A 24 -14.82 0.50 -0.29
CA LYS A 24 -13.89 0.18 -1.38
C LYS A 24 -13.08 1.39 -1.84
N LEU A 25 -13.70 2.57 -1.91
CA LEU A 25 -12.99 3.78 -2.32
C LEU A 25 -11.93 4.18 -1.28
N GLU A 26 -12.25 4.12 0.01
CA GLU A 26 -11.28 4.40 1.07
C GLU A 26 -10.14 3.38 1.07
N TRP A 27 -10.44 2.10 0.85
CA TRP A 27 -9.43 1.07 0.66
C TRP A 27 -8.48 1.37 -0.51
N VAL A 28 -9.02 1.72 -1.69
CA VAL A 28 -8.19 2.08 -2.85
C VAL A 28 -7.31 3.29 -2.55
N LYS A 29 -7.86 4.33 -1.90
CA LYS A 29 -7.09 5.52 -1.50
C LYS A 29 -5.97 5.17 -0.53
N TYR A 30 -6.24 4.29 0.42
CA TYR A 30 -5.23 3.81 1.35
C TYR A 30 -4.12 3.05 0.62
N ARG A 31 -4.50 2.11 -0.24
CA ARG A 31 -3.55 1.32 -1.03
C ARG A 31 -2.66 2.18 -1.92
N LEU A 32 -3.22 3.22 -2.56
CA LEU A 32 -2.42 4.16 -3.36
C LEU A 32 -1.36 4.88 -2.50
N LYS A 33 -1.71 5.37 -1.31
CA LYS A 33 -0.74 6.01 -0.40
C LYS A 33 0.38 5.05 0.02
N MET A 34 0.05 3.78 0.25
CA MET A 34 1.05 2.78 0.63
C MET A 34 1.97 2.44 -0.55
N LEU A 35 1.43 2.36 -1.76
CA LEU A 35 2.22 2.19 -2.99
C LEU A 35 3.19 3.36 -3.22
N ASP A 36 2.77 4.60 -2.97
CA ASP A 36 3.67 5.77 -3.06
C ASP A 36 4.83 5.67 -2.06
N ILE A 37 4.58 5.12 -0.86
CA ILE A 37 5.64 4.90 0.15
C ILE A 37 6.58 3.78 -0.30
N ILE A 38 6.04 2.67 -0.80
CA ILE A 38 6.80 1.54 -1.32
C ILE A 38 7.70 1.98 -2.47
N GLU A 39 7.15 2.74 -3.42
CA GLU A 39 7.89 3.25 -4.57
C GLU A 39 9.11 4.08 -4.13
N ARG A 40 8.94 5.01 -3.19
CA ARG A 40 10.06 5.80 -2.65
C ARG A 40 11.15 4.93 -2.02
N LYS A 41 10.79 3.87 -1.30
CA LYS A 41 11.76 2.93 -0.71
C LYS A 41 12.49 2.13 -1.77
N LEU A 42 11.80 1.72 -2.83
CA LEU A 42 12.42 1.03 -3.96
C LEU A 42 13.40 1.94 -4.72
N TYR A 43 13.07 3.24 -4.88
CA TYR A 43 14.02 4.22 -5.41
C TYR A 43 15.26 4.36 -4.52
N GLU A 44 15.10 4.41 -3.20
CA GLU A 44 16.24 4.45 -2.28
C GLU A 44 17.11 3.19 -2.39
N MET A 45 16.50 2.00 -2.51
CA MET A 45 17.24 0.75 -2.75
C MET A 45 18.02 0.80 -4.07
N LYS A 46 17.41 1.35 -5.13
CA LYS A 46 18.05 1.54 -6.43
C LYS A 46 19.27 2.47 -6.33
N GLU A 47 19.12 3.63 -5.68
CA GLU A 47 20.22 4.57 -5.48
C GLU A 47 21.38 3.94 -4.70
N ILE A 48 21.09 3.13 -3.68
CA ILE A 48 22.12 2.39 -2.94
C ILE A 48 22.85 1.41 -3.87
N ALA A 49 22.12 0.65 -4.69
CA ALA A 49 22.71 -0.32 -5.62
C ALA A 49 23.58 0.35 -6.68
N GLU A 50 23.14 1.48 -7.23
CA GLU A 50 23.89 2.27 -8.21
C GLU A 50 25.18 2.83 -7.57
N ASN A 51 25.10 3.39 -6.37
CA ASN A 51 26.27 3.94 -5.67
C ASN A 51 27.26 2.85 -5.20
N ALA A 52 26.77 1.65 -4.87
CA ALA A 52 27.61 0.52 -4.44
C ALA A 52 28.44 -0.12 -5.58
N SER A 53 28.19 0.30 -6.83
CA SER A 53 29.00 -0.05 -8.00
C SER A 53 30.31 0.74 -8.09
N ASN A 54 30.44 1.82 -7.33
CA ASN A 54 31.70 2.55 -7.15
C ASN A 54 32.65 1.77 -6.23
N ASP A 55 33.94 2.12 -6.25
CA ASP A 55 35.02 1.42 -5.53
C ASP A 55 34.94 1.65 -4.00
N ILE A 56 33.89 1.11 -3.39
CA ILE A 56 33.58 1.22 -1.96
C ILE A 56 34.23 0.08 -1.16
N GLY A 57 34.65 0.41 0.06
CA GLY A 57 35.28 -0.55 0.97
C GLY A 57 34.33 -1.65 1.45
N ILE A 58 34.89 -2.76 1.96
CA ILE A 58 34.10 -3.91 2.45
C ILE A 58 33.13 -3.52 3.57
N ASN A 59 33.57 -2.69 4.52
CA ASN A 59 32.72 -2.25 5.63
C ASN A 59 31.54 -1.39 5.15
N GLU A 60 31.78 -0.49 4.20
CA GLU A 60 30.74 0.33 3.59
C GLU A 60 29.73 -0.53 2.83
N ARG A 61 30.20 -1.53 2.08
CA ARG A 61 29.34 -2.51 1.40
C ARG A 61 28.44 -3.28 2.37
N ILE A 62 28.96 -3.66 3.56
CA ILE A 62 28.17 -4.33 4.60
C ILE A 62 27.06 -3.43 5.13
N GLU A 63 27.34 -2.16 5.39
CA GLU A 63 26.33 -1.21 5.88
C GLU A 63 25.26 -0.91 4.84
N LEU A 64 25.65 -0.73 3.58
CA LEU A 64 24.69 -0.57 2.47
C LEU A 64 23.79 -1.81 2.33
N ASN A 65 24.34 -3.02 2.44
CA ASN A 65 23.56 -4.25 2.42
C ASN A 65 22.56 -4.35 3.58
N LYS A 66 22.95 -3.93 4.80
CA LYS A 66 22.02 -3.87 5.94
C LYS A 66 20.87 -2.89 5.67
N LYS A 67 21.19 -1.73 5.10
CA LYS A 67 20.19 -0.71 4.74
C LYS A 67 19.21 -1.23 3.69
N VAL A 68 19.70 -1.90 2.64
CA VAL A 68 18.84 -2.51 1.60
C VAL A 68 17.91 -3.56 2.19
N LYS A 69 18.43 -4.46 3.06
CA LYS A 69 17.59 -5.46 3.73
C LYS A 69 16.52 -4.86 4.64
N TYR A 70 16.84 -3.74 5.30
CA TYR A 70 15.88 -3.03 6.13
C TYR A 70 14.79 -2.33 5.28
N LEU A 71 15.13 -1.84 4.10
CA LEU A 71 14.16 -1.28 3.16
C LEU A 71 13.27 -2.39 2.57
N GLU A 72 13.84 -3.53 2.22
CA GLU A 72 13.12 -4.71 1.75
C GLU A 72 12.07 -5.18 2.77
N SER A 73 12.44 -5.29 4.05
CA SER A 73 11.47 -5.71 5.09
C SER A 73 10.31 -4.73 5.24
N GLN A 74 10.57 -3.42 5.12
CA GLN A 74 9.52 -2.39 5.15
C GLN A 74 8.63 -2.45 3.92
N VAL A 75 9.18 -2.66 2.73
CA VAL A 75 8.40 -2.82 1.49
C VAL A 75 7.46 -4.01 1.62
N ASN A 76 7.97 -5.16 2.08
CA ASN A 76 7.17 -6.37 2.25
C ASN A 76 6.05 -6.16 3.29
N ALA A 77 6.35 -5.58 4.44
CA ALA A 77 5.35 -5.32 5.48
C ALA A 77 4.24 -4.37 4.98
N LEU A 78 4.60 -3.28 4.31
CA LEU A 78 3.62 -2.33 3.76
C LEU A 78 2.77 -2.96 2.65
N ASP A 79 3.37 -3.82 1.82
CA ASP A 79 2.67 -4.50 0.74
C ASP A 79 1.68 -5.54 1.28
N GLU A 80 2.09 -6.31 2.30
CA GLU A 80 1.22 -7.26 2.97
C GLU A 80 0.05 -6.57 3.69
N GLU A 81 0.33 -5.55 4.49
CA GLU A 81 -0.70 -4.79 5.23
C GLU A 81 -1.76 -4.22 4.27
N SER A 82 -1.32 -3.49 3.24
CA SER A 82 -2.24 -2.74 2.38
C SER A 82 -2.96 -3.58 1.32
N ARG A 83 -2.56 -4.84 1.10
CA ARG A 83 -3.29 -5.75 0.20
C ARG A 83 -4.49 -6.44 0.87
N TYR A 84 -4.48 -6.57 2.19
CA TYR A 84 -5.42 -7.43 2.92
C TYR A 84 -6.25 -6.73 4.01
N GLU A 85 -5.96 -5.48 4.35
CA GLU A 85 -6.98 -4.58 4.94
C GLU A 85 -8.13 -4.31 3.96
#